data_AF-A0A6M8AX54-F1
#
_entry.id   AF-A0A6M8AX54-F1
#
_cell.length_a   1.000
_cell.length_b   1.000
_cell.length_c   1.000
_cell.angle_alpha   90.00
_cell.angle_beta   90.00
_cell.angle_gamma   90.00
#
_symmetry.space_group_name_H-M   'P 1'
#
loop_
_entity.id
_entity.type
_entity.pdbx_description
1 polymer ?
#
loop_
_entity_poly.entity_id
_entity_poly.type
_entity_poly.pdbx_seq_one_letter_code
_entity_poly.pdbx_strand_id
1 'polypeptide(L)'
;MTEYPSPGGADARSQAISDVESLLAGYMRDAGAAQLSLSVDAVGPRFSTHSAVLIDGAWHADEIPPHVIQAVVGLRTVMADPSRGAWTCARLTLAAPDHRLDMEVDYNRAPALEPPVTPADVAEELRRFPREATAMPEWMRSGMVVAGAPGAPGAVGMATPGTPTMAAARPHPPRAGALWRWAWRTFARHPLMAAIPLIGGVVMVNAPRLANAVLTGNAAAIVSVLSVFVIIALTITVCDWAALRAACPGDPRWARRILPLQPVRTALLAILLVPGYVVAFVVGLAPVFIALFFFQAAPVACMEGRGGMWSSLRISSRAMRDAGGVAALCVTLWLLTWILGVTIIVPLLLMPVASLMTVGLYLTMTGRPIA
;
A
#
# COMPACT_ATOMS: atom_id res chain seq x y z
N MET A 1 56.17 15.54 -2.90
CA MET A 1 55.30 14.35 -2.94
C MET A 1 54.72 14.22 -1.54
N THR A 2 53.64 14.94 -1.29
CA THR A 2 53.01 15.01 0.03
C THR A 2 51.71 14.23 -0.11
N GLU A 3 51.80 12.96 0.22
CA GLU A 3 50.70 12.01 0.21
C GLU A 3 49.70 12.46 1.28
N TYR A 4 48.54 12.93 0.85
CA TYR A 4 47.42 13.22 1.73
C TYR A 4 46.76 11.88 2.04
N PRO A 5 46.74 11.40 3.30
CA PRO A 5 46.08 10.14 3.62
C PRO A 5 44.57 10.32 3.35
N SER A 6 44.02 9.55 2.42
CA SER A 6 42.59 9.54 2.14
C SER A 6 41.85 8.95 3.35
N PRO A 7 41.04 9.72 4.08
CA PRO A 7 40.40 9.22 5.28
C PRO A 7 39.15 8.42 4.89
N GLY A 8 39.25 7.08 4.88
CA GLY A 8 38.13 6.16 5.05
C GLY A 8 37.03 6.09 3.97
N GLY A 9 37.10 6.82 2.85
CA GLY A 9 35.93 7.03 1.98
C GLY A 9 35.28 5.77 1.35
N ALA A 10 36.07 4.82 0.84
CA ALA A 10 35.55 3.59 0.22
C ALA A 10 35.78 2.36 1.10
N ASP A 11 36.95 2.28 1.73
CA ASP A 11 37.34 1.14 2.57
C ASP A 11 36.53 1.11 3.86
N ALA A 12 36.31 2.24 4.53
CA ALA A 12 35.49 2.26 5.75
C ALA A 12 34.00 2.05 5.43
N ARG A 13 33.53 2.47 4.25
CA ARG A 13 32.17 2.17 3.78
C ARG A 13 31.99 0.68 3.53
N SER A 14 32.93 0.07 2.82
CA SER A 14 32.93 -1.37 2.54
C SER A 14 33.04 -2.18 3.82
N GLN A 15 33.89 -1.73 4.76
CA GLN A 15 34.01 -2.35 6.08
C GLN A 15 32.71 -2.25 6.88
N ALA A 16 32.08 -1.07 6.96
CA ALA A 16 30.83 -0.91 7.70
C ALA A 16 29.68 -1.75 7.11
N ILE A 17 29.62 -1.88 5.78
CA ILE A 17 28.65 -2.78 5.12
C ILE A 17 28.95 -4.24 5.47
N SER A 18 30.21 -4.65 5.44
CA SER A 18 30.66 -6.00 5.82
C SER A 18 30.37 -6.32 7.30
N ASP A 19 30.55 -5.34 8.20
CA ASP A 19 30.26 -5.49 9.62
C ASP A 19 28.76 -5.69 9.86
N VAL A 20 27.91 -4.92 9.15
CA VAL A 20 26.45 -5.07 9.20
C VAL A 20 26.00 -6.38 8.58
N GLU A 21 26.60 -6.80 7.45
CA GLU A 21 26.34 -8.11 6.84
C GLU A 21 26.66 -9.24 7.82
N SER A 22 27.84 -9.18 8.46
CA SER A 22 28.28 -10.16 9.45
C SER A 22 27.35 -10.21 10.67
N LEU A 23 26.89 -9.05 11.14
CA LEU A 23 25.95 -8.93 12.26
C LEU A 23 24.58 -9.55 11.92
N LEU A 24 24.04 -9.22 10.74
CA LEU A 24 22.76 -9.76 10.26
C LEU A 24 22.86 -11.27 10.00
N ALA A 25 23.98 -11.75 9.44
CA ALA A 25 24.23 -13.17 9.23
C ALA A 25 24.37 -13.92 10.56
N GLY A 26 25.02 -13.32 11.56
CA GLY A 26 25.09 -13.84 12.93
C GLY A 26 23.70 -14.01 13.53
N TYR A 27 22.91 -12.94 13.49
CA TYR A 27 21.52 -12.99 13.96
C TYR A 27 20.68 -14.05 13.22
N MET A 28 20.79 -14.16 11.89
CA MET A 28 20.07 -15.18 11.13
C MET A 28 20.44 -16.60 11.56
N ARG A 29 21.73 -16.86 11.83
CA ARG A 29 22.20 -18.16 12.31
C ARG A 29 21.66 -18.48 13.70
N ASP A 30 21.69 -17.51 14.61
CA ASP A 30 21.21 -17.69 15.98
C ASP A 30 19.69 -17.90 16.05
N ALA A 31 18.94 -17.21 15.17
CA ALA A 31 17.49 -17.32 15.08
C ALA A 31 17.01 -18.50 14.22
N GLY A 32 17.90 -19.20 13.51
CA GLY A 32 17.51 -20.23 12.54
C GLY A 32 16.77 -19.67 11.31
N ALA A 33 17.02 -18.41 10.95
CA ALA A 33 16.34 -17.73 9.85
C ALA A 33 16.96 -18.07 8.48
N ALA A 34 16.12 -18.45 7.52
CA ALA A 34 16.49 -18.68 6.13
C ALA A 34 16.62 -17.37 5.32
N GLN A 35 15.85 -16.35 5.68
CA GLN A 35 15.88 -15.04 5.01
C GLN A 35 15.54 -13.92 5.99
N LEU A 36 16.07 -12.74 5.75
CA LEU A 36 15.77 -11.49 6.46
C LEU A 36 15.51 -10.37 5.45
N SER A 37 14.52 -9.53 5.75
CA SER A 37 14.22 -8.30 5.03
C SER A 37 14.04 -7.16 6.02
N LEU A 38 14.66 -6.03 5.76
CA LEU A 38 14.58 -4.83 6.59
C LEU A 38 14.39 -3.60 5.71
N SER A 39 13.40 -2.76 6.03
CA SER A 39 13.24 -1.45 5.42
C SER A 39 13.39 -0.36 6.46
N VAL A 40 14.11 0.70 6.11
CA VAL A 40 14.35 1.87 6.94
C VAL A 40 13.86 3.11 6.21
N ASP A 41 13.02 3.90 6.86
CA ASP A 41 12.64 5.26 6.47
C ASP A 41 13.23 6.20 7.53
N ALA A 42 14.02 7.20 7.14
CA ALA A 42 14.71 8.03 8.12
C ALA A 42 15.05 9.45 7.62
N VAL A 43 15.01 10.42 8.53
CA VAL A 43 15.38 11.83 8.36
C VAL A 43 15.87 12.36 9.71
N GLY A 44 17.02 13.02 9.71
CA GLY A 44 17.65 13.57 10.90
C GLY A 44 17.93 12.47 11.93
N PRO A 45 17.49 12.65 13.19
CA PRO A 45 17.57 11.60 14.21
C PRO A 45 16.44 10.57 14.13
N ARG A 46 15.39 10.84 13.34
CA ARG A 46 14.18 10.05 13.33
C ARG A 46 14.29 8.95 12.29
N PHE A 47 13.87 7.76 12.67
CA PHE A 47 13.74 6.64 11.75
C PHE A 47 12.53 5.78 12.13
N SER A 48 12.01 5.08 11.14
CA SER A 48 11.08 3.98 11.28
C SER A 48 11.69 2.77 10.58
N THR A 49 11.49 1.61 11.16
CA THR A 49 11.94 0.34 10.59
C THR A 49 10.79 -0.64 10.51
N HIS A 50 10.76 -1.42 9.44
CA HIS A 50 9.97 -2.63 9.36
C HIS A 50 10.91 -3.77 9.03
N SER A 51 10.86 -4.83 9.83
CA SER A 51 11.67 -6.01 9.59
C SER A 51 10.82 -7.25 9.52
N ALA A 52 11.29 -8.23 8.76
CA ALA A 52 10.72 -9.56 8.72
C ALA A 52 11.84 -10.59 8.58
N VAL A 53 11.70 -11.72 9.28
CA VAL A 53 12.59 -12.88 9.16
C VAL A 53 11.79 -14.13 8.82
N LEU A 54 12.37 -14.99 8.00
CA LEU A 54 11.79 -16.27 7.59
C LEU A 54 12.38 -17.37 8.46
N ILE A 55 11.62 -17.88 9.43
CA ILE A 55 12.01 -18.98 10.32
C ILE A 55 11.03 -20.14 10.08
N ASP A 56 11.54 -21.34 9.86
CA ASP A 56 10.73 -22.55 9.62
C ASP A 56 9.64 -22.39 8.54
N GLY A 57 9.91 -21.57 7.51
CA GLY A 57 8.99 -21.31 6.41
C GLY A 57 7.88 -20.29 6.70
N ALA A 58 7.87 -19.67 7.89
CA ALA A 58 6.96 -18.59 8.27
C ALA A 58 7.68 -17.25 8.38
N TRP A 59 7.02 -16.17 7.97
CA TRP A 59 7.55 -14.82 8.15
C TRP A 59 7.14 -14.25 9.52
N HIS A 60 8.13 -13.79 10.25
CA HIS A 60 8.02 -13.19 11.57
C HIS A 60 8.41 -11.71 11.50
N ALA A 61 7.48 -10.83 11.86
CA ALA A 61 7.68 -9.39 11.76
C ALA A 61 8.30 -8.81 13.03
N ASP A 62 9.19 -7.83 12.87
CA ASP A 62 9.75 -7.00 13.95
C ASP A 62 10.47 -7.78 15.07
N GLU A 63 11.08 -8.91 14.71
CA GLU A 63 11.87 -9.74 15.63
C GLU A 63 13.37 -9.37 15.67
N ILE A 64 13.85 -8.52 14.74
CA ILE A 64 15.26 -8.10 14.75
C ILE A 64 15.55 -7.25 16.00
N PRO A 65 16.58 -7.61 16.81
CA PRO A 65 16.94 -6.86 18.00
C PRO A 65 17.27 -5.38 17.72
N PRO A 66 16.92 -4.45 18.63
CA PRO A 66 17.16 -3.02 18.43
C PRO A 66 18.61 -2.65 18.14
N HIS A 67 19.59 -3.34 18.73
CA HIS A 67 21.00 -3.05 18.48
C HIS A 67 21.44 -3.37 17.05
N VAL A 68 20.87 -4.41 16.43
CA VAL A 68 21.10 -4.76 15.02
C VAL A 68 20.47 -3.71 14.11
N ILE A 69 19.24 -3.27 14.43
CA ILE A 69 18.58 -2.17 13.72
C ILE A 69 19.41 -0.88 13.77
N GLN A 70 19.95 -0.54 14.94
CA GLN A 70 20.79 0.65 15.11
C GLN A 70 22.06 0.59 14.26
N ALA A 71 22.69 -0.58 14.14
CA ALA A 71 23.85 -0.77 13.26
C ALA A 71 23.49 -0.50 11.78
N VAL A 72 22.33 -0.99 11.33
CA VAL A 72 21.83 -0.72 9.97
C VAL A 72 21.53 0.76 9.75
N VAL A 73 20.84 1.41 10.69
CA VAL A 73 20.57 2.86 10.62
C VAL A 73 21.87 3.66 10.61
N GLY A 74 22.89 3.19 11.34
CA GLY A 74 24.24 3.76 11.38
C GLY A 74 24.94 3.83 10.02
N LEU A 75 24.58 2.95 9.07
CA LEU A 75 25.09 3.01 7.71
C LEU A 75 24.76 4.33 7.02
N ARG A 76 23.71 5.08 7.44
CA ARG A 76 23.44 6.44 6.93
C ARG A 76 24.64 7.36 7.02
N THR A 77 25.36 7.29 8.14
CA THR A 77 26.48 8.18 8.41
C THR A 77 27.68 7.81 7.55
N VAL A 78 28.02 6.52 7.49
CA VAL A 78 29.20 6.03 6.75
C VAL A 78 28.95 6.05 5.24
N MET A 79 27.71 5.88 4.80
CA MET A 79 27.30 5.92 3.39
C MET A 79 26.87 7.31 2.91
N ALA A 80 27.00 8.36 3.74
CA ALA A 80 26.63 9.71 3.33
C ALA A 80 27.44 10.13 2.11
N ASP A 81 26.72 10.53 1.06
CA ASP A 81 27.32 11.04 -0.17
C ASP A 81 27.63 12.53 0.02
N PRO A 82 28.83 13.01 -0.34
CA PRO A 82 29.19 14.42 -0.16
C PRO A 82 28.24 15.40 -0.86
N SER A 83 27.60 14.99 -1.95
CA SER A 83 26.69 15.83 -2.73
C SER A 83 25.22 15.58 -2.39
N ARG A 84 24.84 14.32 -2.14
CA ARG A 84 23.44 13.89 -1.92
C ARG A 84 23.08 13.71 -0.45
N GLY A 85 24.02 13.83 0.47
CA GLY A 85 23.83 13.53 1.89
C GLY A 85 23.58 12.05 2.14
N ALA A 86 22.97 11.72 3.29
CA ALA A 86 22.56 10.36 3.62
C ALA A 86 21.33 9.93 2.81
N TRP A 87 21.21 8.63 2.54
CA TRP A 87 19.99 8.06 2.00
C TRP A 87 18.83 8.27 2.98
N THR A 88 17.61 8.47 2.49
CA THR A 88 16.39 8.69 3.29
C THR A 88 15.55 7.43 3.42
N CYS A 89 15.67 6.50 2.48
CA CYS A 89 15.07 5.19 2.54
C CYS A 89 16.10 4.11 2.19
N ALA A 90 16.05 2.96 2.86
CA ALA A 90 16.84 1.79 2.50
C ALA A 90 16.01 0.51 2.61
N ARG A 91 16.29 -0.47 1.75
CA ARG A 91 15.83 -1.84 1.85
C ARG A 91 17.05 -2.76 1.85
N LEU A 92 17.09 -3.67 2.81
CA LEU A 92 18.16 -4.63 3.00
C LEU A 92 17.56 -6.02 2.96
N THR A 93 18.17 -6.93 2.21
CA THR A 93 17.79 -8.34 2.19
C THR A 93 19.03 -9.22 2.35
N LEU A 94 18.86 -10.30 3.11
CA LEU A 94 19.91 -11.29 3.38
C LEU A 94 19.27 -12.67 3.34
N ALA A 95 19.88 -13.63 2.64
CA ALA A 95 19.35 -14.99 2.51
C ALA A 95 20.46 -16.03 2.72
N ALA A 96 20.11 -17.14 3.37
CA ALA A 96 20.95 -18.33 3.41
C ALA A 96 20.92 -19.06 2.05
N PRO A 97 21.95 -19.84 1.68
CA PRO A 97 23.20 -20.06 2.43
C PRO A 97 24.27 -18.99 2.18
N ASP A 98 24.08 -18.11 1.19
CA ASP A 98 25.13 -17.19 0.72
C ASP A 98 25.42 -16.06 1.72
N HIS A 99 24.44 -15.69 2.55
CA HIS A 99 24.53 -14.62 3.54
C HIS A 99 25.17 -13.32 3.01
N ARG A 100 24.89 -12.99 1.74
CA ARG A 100 25.32 -11.75 1.09
C ARG A 100 24.24 -10.70 1.19
N LEU A 101 24.60 -9.54 1.73
CA LEU A 101 23.71 -8.41 1.92
C LEU A 101 23.44 -7.71 0.59
N ASP A 102 22.17 -7.73 0.18
CA ASP A 102 21.68 -6.90 -0.90
C ASP A 102 21.02 -5.65 -0.31
N MET A 103 21.43 -4.47 -0.78
CA MET A 103 21.02 -3.19 -0.23
C MET A 103 20.60 -2.23 -1.34
N GLU A 104 19.33 -1.82 -1.32
CA GLU A 104 18.77 -0.80 -2.17
C GLU A 104 18.59 0.49 -1.35
N VAL A 105 19.19 1.60 -1.80
CA VAL A 105 19.09 2.90 -1.12
C VAL A 105 18.44 3.95 -2.01
N ASP A 106 17.61 4.81 -1.40
CA ASP A 106 17.00 5.96 -2.04
C ASP A 106 17.33 7.23 -1.26
N TYR A 107 17.91 8.21 -1.96
CA TYR A 107 18.28 9.50 -1.38
C TYR A 107 17.18 10.56 -1.50
N ASN A 108 16.20 10.34 -2.38
CA ASN A 108 15.28 11.37 -2.84
C ASN A 108 13.84 11.11 -2.42
N ARG A 109 13.46 9.87 -2.11
CA ARG A 109 12.13 9.55 -1.59
C ARG A 109 11.94 10.13 -0.19
N ALA A 110 10.82 10.79 0.04
CA ALA A 110 10.42 11.25 1.37
C ALA A 110 10.15 10.04 2.27
N PRO A 111 10.72 9.98 3.50
CA PRO A 111 10.48 8.85 4.38
C PRO A 111 9.06 8.88 4.93
N ALA A 112 8.48 7.69 5.08
CA ALA A 112 7.16 7.52 5.70
C ALA A 112 7.32 7.40 7.22
N LEU A 113 7.37 8.54 7.92
CA LEU A 113 7.45 8.60 9.38
C LEU A 113 6.10 8.97 10.01
N GLU A 114 5.86 8.44 11.22
CA GLU A 114 4.77 8.86 12.10
C GLU A 114 5.38 9.36 13.42
N PRO A 115 5.11 10.61 13.85
CA PRO A 115 4.38 11.67 13.12
C PRO A 115 5.05 12.08 11.79
N PRO A 116 4.33 12.74 10.86
CA PRO A 116 4.88 13.16 9.57
C PRO A 116 6.16 14.00 9.71
N VAL A 117 6.98 13.99 8.66
CA VAL A 117 8.22 14.77 8.59
C VAL A 117 7.92 16.26 8.73
N THR A 118 8.62 16.94 9.62
CA THR A 118 8.49 18.37 9.86
C THR A 118 9.64 19.17 9.22
N PRO A 119 9.48 20.50 9.02
CA PRO A 119 10.59 21.35 8.58
C PRO A 119 11.81 21.32 9.51
N ALA A 120 11.59 21.15 10.82
CA ALA A 120 12.67 21.00 11.80
C ALA A 120 13.47 19.71 11.57
N ASP A 121 12.78 18.61 11.23
CA ASP A 121 13.43 17.34 10.88
C ASP A 121 14.31 17.49 9.63
N VAL A 122 13.82 18.25 8.63
CA VAL A 122 14.60 18.56 7.41
C VAL A 122 15.80 19.43 7.71
N ALA A 123 15.65 20.46 8.55
CA ALA A 123 16.77 21.33 8.94
C ALA A 123 17.86 20.53 9.64
N GLU A 124 17.47 19.61 10.53
CA GLU A 124 18.41 18.74 11.25
C GLU A 124 19.07 17.70 10.34
N GLU A 125 18.33 17.14 9.37
CA GLU A 125 18.88 16.26 8.33
C GLU A 125 19.97 16.98 7.52
N LEU A 126 19.69 18.20 7.04
CA LEU A 126 20.65 18.99 6.26
C LEU A 126 21.84 19.48 7.09
N ARG A 127 21.65 19.68 8.40
CA ARG A 127 22.75 19.98 9.32
C ARG A 127 23.70 18.78 9.50
N ARG A 128 23.15 17.56 9.55
CA ARG A 128 23.93 16.32 9.74
C ARG A 128 24.53 15.79 8.44
N PHE A 129 23.77 15.87 7.36
CA PHE A 129 24.09 15.33 6.05
C PHE A 129 23.84 16.42 5.00
N PRO A 130 24.80 17.36 4.84
CA PRO A 130 24.69 18.43 3.86
C PRO A 130 24.42 17.90 2.46
N ARG A 131 23.61 18.65 1.71
CA ARG A 131 23.25 18.34 0.31
C ARG A 131 23.48 19.55 -0.57
N GLU A 132 23.94 19.29 -1.78
CA GLU A 132 24.00 20.31 -2.83
C GLU A 132 22.57 20.73 -3.22
N ALA A 133 22.39 22.00 -3.57
CA ALA A 133 21.07 22.56 -3.91
C ALA A 133 20.40 21.81 -5.09
N THR A 134 21.21 21.32 -6.04
CA THR A 134 20.78 20.52 -7.19
C THR A 134 20.39 19.09 -6.82
N ALA A 135 21.00 18.53 -5.78
CA ALA A 135 20.72 17.19 -5.25
C ALA A 135 19.59 17.17 -4.19
N MET A 136 19.10 18.34 -3.79
CA MET A 136 18.00 18.48 -2.84
C MET A 136 16.69 17.90 -3.44
N PRO A 137 15.97 17.02 -2.74
CA PRO A 137 14.63 16.60 -3.17
C PRO A 137 13.59 17.73 -3.02
N GLU A 138 12.57 17.74 -3.87
CA GLU A 138 11.51 18.77 -3.84
C GLU A 138 10.82 18.88 -2.47
N TRP A 139 10.54 17.75 -1.83
CA TRP A 139 9.89 17.71 -0.52
C TRP A 139 10.73 18.34 0.60
N MET A 140 12.07 18.34 0.48
CA MET A 140 12.95 19.07 1.41
C MET A 140 12.93 20.57 1.13
N ARG A 141 12.73 20.97 -0.14
CA ARG A 141 12.66 22.40 -0.53
C ARG A 141 11.36 23.05 -0.08
N SER A 142 10.24 22.35 -0.12
CA SER A 142 8.93 22.90 0.28
C SER A 142 8.87 23.30 1.75
N GLY A 143 9.79 22.82 2.59
CA GLY A 143 9.94 23.20 4.00
C GLY A 143 10.85 24.41 4.25
N MET A 144 11.54 24.95 3.23
CA MET A 144 12.46 26.09 3.37
C MET A 144 11.76 27.47 3.38
N VAL A 145 10.43 27.53 3.21
CA VAL A 145 9.71 28.80 3.39
C VAL A 145 9.39 28.99 4.87
N VAL A 146 10.36 29.52 5.62
CA VAL A 146 10.24 30.65 6.57
C VAL A 146 11.64 30.94 7.11
N ALA A 147 12.30 31.94 6.53
CA ALA A 147 13.11 32.97 7.21
C ALA A 147 13.84 33.82 6.15
N GLY A 148 13.25 34.96 5.74
CA GLY A 148 13.97 35.99 4.99
C GLY A 148 13.16 36.71 3.89
N ALA A 149 12.38 37.72 4.32
CA ALA A 149 11.93 38.95 3.67
C ALA A 149 11.51 39.03 2.16
N PRO A 150 10.54 39.93 1.82
CA PRO A 150 9.83 39.94 0.53
C PRO A 150 10.47 40.89 -0.51
N GLY A 151 10.51 40.48 -1.79
CA GLY A 151 10.83 41.38 -2.89
C GLY A 151 10.93 40.73 -4.26
N ALA A 152 10.12 41.24 -5.20
CA ALA A 152 10.18 41.14 -6.67
C ALA A 152 9.61 39.87 -7.36
N PRO A 153 8.54 40.04 -8.17
CA PRO A 153 8.04 39.03 -9.10
C PRO A 153 8.77 39.14 -10.45
N GLY A 154 9.19 37.99 -11.00
CA GLY A 154 9.57 37.89 -12.41
C GLY A 154 10.74 36.96 -12.67
N ALA A 155 10.44 35.74 -13.09
CA ALA A 155 11.24 34.99 -14.07
C ALA A 155 10.49 33.71 -14.46
N VAL A 156 9.56 33.86 -15.41
CA VAL A 156 9.19 32.76 -16.31
C VAL A 156 10.43 32.46 -17.14
N GLY A 157 10.98 31.25 -17.03
CA GLY A 157 12.26 30.90 -17.64
C GLY A 157 12.43 29.41 -17.87
N MET A 158 11.85 28.94 -18.98
CA MET A 158 12.44 27.95 -19.88
C MET A 158 12.68 26.52 -19.36
N ALA A 159 11.71 25.65 -19.67
CA ALA A 159 11.89 24.21 -19.66
C ALA A 159 13.09 23.80 -20.52
N THR A 160 14.07 23.12 -19.91
CA THR A 160 15.13 22.41 -20.63
C THR A 160 14.60 21.01 -20.98
N PRO A 161 14.58 20.60 -22.26
CA PRO A 161 14.18 19.25 -22.64
C PRO A 161 15.37 18.29 -22.45
N GLY A 162 15.14 17.18 -21.74
CA GLY A 162 16.01 16.01 -21.82
C GLY A 162 16.90 15.75 -20.61
N THR A 163 16.30 15.33 -19.50
CA THR A 163 16.95 14.34 -18.62
C THR A 163 15.88 13.28 -18.33
N PRO A 164 16.07 12.01 -18.76
CA PRO A 164 15.11 10.97 -18.44
C PRO A 164 15.16 10.79 -16.92
N THR A 165 14.14 11.29 -16.24
CA THR A 165 13.84 10.93 -14.86
C THR A 165 13.80 9.41 -14.84
N MET A 166 14.80 8.75 -14.22
CA MET A 166 14.69 7.34 -13.87
C MET A 166 13.57 7.26 -12.83
N ALA A 167 12.35 7.14 -13.34
CA ALA A 167 11.17 6.88 -12.56
C ALA A 167 11.47 5.66 -11.68
N ALA A 168 11.20 5.78 -10.37
CA ALA A 168 11.20 4.66 -9.45
C ALA A 168 10.66 3.42 -10.17
N ALA A 169 11.44 2.33 -10.17
CA ALA A 169 11.07 1.12 -10.88
C ALA A 169 9.63 0.77 -10.52
N ARG A 170 8.74 0.86 -11.51
CA ARG A 170 7.31 0.68 -11.26
C ARG A 170 7.13 -0.71 -10.64
N PRO A 171 6.32 -0.85 -9.57
CA PRO A 171 5.99 -2.17 -9.05
C PRO A 171 5.50 -3.01 -10.22
N HIS A 172 6.14 -4.16 -10.45
CA HIS A 172 5.72 -5.02 -11.55
C HIS A 172 4.42 -5.71 -11.15
N PRO A 173 3.34 -5.55 -11.95
CA PRO A 173 2.10 -6.24 -11.63
C PRO A 173 2.33 -7.75 -11.58
N PRO A 174 1.72 -8.46 -10.62
CA PRO A 174 1.78 -9.91 -10.58
C PRO A 174 1.17 -10.47 -11.86
N ARG A 175 1.73 -11.58 -12.37
CA ARG A 175 1.14 -12.28 -13.52
C ARG A 175 -0.31 -12.66 -13.17
N ALA A 176 -1.27 -12.29 -14.02
CA ALA A 176 -2.70 -12.52 -13.77
C ALA A 176 -3.01 -13.97 -13.35
N GLY A 177 -2.38 -14.96 -14.01
CA GLY A 177 -2.56 -16.37 -13.66
C GLY A 177 -1.99 -16.77 -12.30
N ALA A 178 -0.93 -16.12 -11.83
CA ALA A 178 -0.38 -16.37 -10.48
C ALA A 178 -1.32 -15.79 -9.41
N LEU A 179 -1.82 -14.57 -9.64
CA LEU A 179 -2.79 -13.91 -8.76
C LEU A 179 -4.12 -14.68 -8.70
N TRP A 180 -4.61 -15.18 -9.84
CA TRP A 180 -5.80 -16.03 -9.93
C TRP A 180 -5.65 -17.32 -9.14
N ARG A 181 -4.54 -18.05 -9.33
CA ARG A 181 -4.26 -19.28 -8.57
C ARG A 181 -4.11 -19.03 -7.08
N TRP A 182 -3.53 -17.90 -6.69
CA TRP A 182 -3.47 -17.50 -5.29
C TRP A 182 -4.87 -17.25 -4.72
N ALA A 183 -5.70 -16.44 -5.39
CA ALA A 183 -7.06 -16.13 -4.94
C ALA A 183 -7.89 -17.41 -4.73
N TRP A 184 -7.84 -18.37 -5.66
CA TRP A 184 -8.56 -19.65 -5.52
C TRP A 184 -8.02 -20.52 -4.38
N ARG A 185 -6.70 -20.59 -4.18
CA ARG A 185 -6.12 -21.34 -3.07
C ARG A 185 -6.50 -20.73 -1.72
N THR A 186 -6.49 -19.40 -1.62
CA THR A 186 -6.87 -18.68 -0.40
C THR A 186 -8.37 -18.84 -0.12
N PHE A 187 -9.21 -18.76 -1.14
CA PHE A 187 -10.64 -19.03 -1.02
C PHE A 187 -10.92 -20.46 -0.54
N ALA A 188 -10.23 -21.46 -1.11
CA ALA A 188 -10.38 -22.86 -0.70
C ALA A 188 -9.99 -23.12 0.76
N ARG A 189 -9.03 -22.35 1.30
CA ARG A 189 -8.63 -22.41 2.72
C ARG A 189 -9.63 -21.73 3.67
N HIS A 190 -10.47 -20.84 3.14
CA HIS A 190 -11.45 -20.07 3.92
C HIS A 190 -12.87 -20.18 3.33
N PRO A 191 -13.49 -21.38 3.32
CA PRO A 191 -14.79 -21.60 2.69
C PRO A 191 -15.92 -20.77 3.31
N LEU A 192 -15.77 -20.32 4.56
CA LEU A 192 -16.70 -19.41 5.22
C LEU A 192 -16.85 -18.07 4.47
N MET A 193 -15.90 -17.69 3.62
CA MET A 193 -16.05 -16.52 2.75
C MET A 193 -17.25 -16.64 1.79
N ALA A 194 -17.64 -17.87 1.40
CA ALA A 194 -18.80 -18.11 0.56
C ALA A 194 -20.13 -17.82 1.27
N ALA A 195 -20.15 -17.83 2.60
CA ALA A 195 -21.36 -17.51 3.37
C ALA A 195 -21.75 -16.03 3.24
N ILE A 196 -20.77 -15.14 3.05
CA ILE A 196 -20.99 -13.69 2.93
C ILE A 196 -21.93 -13.35 1.75
N PRO A 197 -21.63 -13.74 0.49
CA PRO A 197 -22.52 -13.47 -0.64
C PRO A 197 -23.84 -14.27 -0.58
N LEU A 198 -23.87 -15.44 0.06
CA LEU A 198 -25.10 -16.20 0.25
C LEU A 198 -26.07 -15.47 1.18
N ILE A 199 -25.59 -14.99 2.33
CA ILE A 199 -26.39 -14.19 3.27
C ILE A 199 -26.82 -12.89 2.59
N GLY A 200 -25.90 -12.20 1.92
CA GLY A 200 -26.21 -10.98 1.14
C GLY A 200 -27.30 -11.21 0.10
N GLY A 201 -27.23 -12.32 -0.65
CA GLY A 201 -28.24 -12.71 -1.63
C GLY A 201 -29.62 -12.98 -1.02
N VAL A 202 -29.68 -13.68 0.13
CA VAL A 202 -30.93 -13.90 0.86
C VAL A 202 -31.55 -12.57 1.29
N VAL A 203 -30.76 -11.65 1.84
CA VAL A 203 -31.25 -10.32 2.24
C VAL A 203 -31.69 -9.52 1.01
N MET A 204 -30.95 -9.60 -0.10
CA MET A 204 -31.26 -8.93 -1.37
C MET A 204 -32.60 -9.37 -1.95
N VAL A 205 -32.94 -10.65 -1.85
CA VAL A 205 -34.22 -11.18 -2.35
C VAL A 205 -35.39 -10.79 -1.44
N ASN A 206 -35.18 -10.69 -0.12
CA ASN A 206 -36.24 -10.46 0.85
C ASN A 206 -36.51 -8.97 1.13
N ALA A 207 -35.51 -8.09 1.04
CA ALA A 207 -35.67 -6.66 1.30
C ALA A 207 -36.69 -5.96 0.35
N PRO A 208 -36.65 -6.20 -0.98
CA PRO A 208 -37.71 -5.77 -1.90
C PRO A 208 -39.11 -6.23 -1.51
N ARG A 209 -39.25 -7.48 -1.07
CA ARG A 209 -40.56 -8.05 -0.67
C ARG A 209 -41.11 -7.34 0.56
N LEU A 210 -40.24 -7.05 1.53
CA LEU A 210 -40.60 -6.27 2.71
C LEU A 210 -40.98 -4.82 2.36
N ALA A 211 -40.19 -4.17 1.49
CA ALA A 211 -40.47 -2.81 1.04
C ALA A 211 -41.82 -2.72 0.32
N ASN A 212 -42.13 -3.68 -0.57
CA ASN A 212 -43.40 -3.74 -1.28
C ASN A 212 -44.60 -4.14 -0.39
N ALA A 213 -44.36 -4.75 0.78
CA ALA A 213 -45.41 -5.06 1.75
C ALA A 213 -45.79 -3.85 2.62
N VAL A 214 -44.87 -2.89 2.79
CA VAL A 214 -45.03 -1.74 3.70
C VAL A 214 -45.31 -0.43 2.95
N LEU A 215 -44.77 -0.28 1.74
CA LEU A 215 -44.88 0.94 0.93
C LEU A 215 -45.74 0.69 -0.31
N THR A 216 -46.42 1.72 -0.79
CA THR A 216 -47.27 1.66 -2.00
C THR A 216 -46.77 2.60 -3.09
N GLY A 217 -47.02 2.24 -4.36
CA GLY A 217 -46.70 3.09 -5.52
C GLY A 217 -45.20 3.27 -5.76
N ASN A 218 -44.81 4.39 -6.39
CA ASN A 218 -43.43 4.65 -6.81
C ASN A 218 -42.40 4.64 -5.66
N ALA A 219 -42.83 4.92 -4.42
CA ALA A 219 -41.96 4.87 -3.24
C ALA A 219 -41.42 3.46 -2.97
N ALA A 220 -42.25 2.43 -3.13
CA ALA A 220 -41.85 1.04 -2.92
C ALA A 220 -40.80 0.59 -3.95
N ALA A 221 -40.99 0.99 -5.22
CA ALA A 221 -40.04 0.72 -6.30
C ALA A 221 -38.68 1.38 -6.04
N ILE A 222 -38.66 2.65 -5.63
CA ILE A 222 -37.43 3.38 -5.33
C ILE A 222 -36.69 2.75 -4.14
N VAL A 223 -37.40 2.47 -3.04
CA VAL A 223 -36.80 1.88 -1.84
C VAL A 223 -36.28 0.47 -2.10
N SER A 224 -37.02 -0.34 -2.87
CA SER A 224 -36.60 -1.69 -3.28
C SER A 224 -35.28 -1.64 -4.06
N VAL A 225 -35.20 -0.77 -5.07
CA VAL A 225 -34.01 -0.60 -5.90
C VAL A 225 -32.83 -0.14 -5.04
N LEU A 226 -32.99 0.93 -4.25
CA LEU A 226 -31.93 1.44 -3.37
C LEU A 226 -31.45 0.39 -2.35
N SER A 227 -32.36 -0.42 -1.82
CA SER A 227 -32.02 -1.47 -0.85
C SER A 227 -31.10 -2.53 -1.48
N VAL A 228 -31.38 -2.95 -2.72
CA VAL A 228 -30.53 -3.90 -3.44
C VAL A 228 -29.10 -3.36 -3.60
N PHE A 229 -28.97 -2.09 -3.99
CA PHE A 229 -27.66 -1.43 -4.12
C PHE A 229 -26.88 -1.40 -2.80
N VAL A 230 -27.56 -1.03 -1.71
CA VAL A 230 -26.95 -0.97 -0.38
C VAL A 230 -26.50 -2.36 0.09
N ILE A 231 -27.32 -3.39 -0.10
CA ILE A 231 -27.00 -4.77 0.30
C ILE A 231 -25.79 -5.28 -0.47
N ILE A 232 -25.72 -5.03 -1.78
CA ILE A 232 -24.56 -5.39 -2.62
C ILE A 232 -23.30 -4.67 -2.11
N ALA A 233 -23.37 -3.35 -1.90
CA ALA A 233 -22.25 -2.55 -1.39
C ALA A 233 -21.69 -3.06 -0.04
N LEU A 234 -22.59 -3.42 0.89
CA LEU A 234 -22.23 -4.00 2.18
C LEU A 234 -21.56 -5.36 2.01
N THR A 235 -22.13 -6.23 1.16
CA THR A 235 -21.61 -7.57 0.90
C THR A 235 -20.18 -7.51 0.35
N ILE A 236 -19.91 -6.61 -0.61
CA ILE A 236 -18.58 -6.36 -1.17
C ILE A 236 -17.60 -5.92 -0.08
N THR A 237 -18.00 -4.95 0.75
CA THR A 237 -17.16 -4.41 1.82
C THR A 237 -16.74 -5.51 2.81
N VAL A 238 -17.65 -6.42 3.13
CA VAL A 238 -17.38 -7.56 4.02
C VAL A 238 -16.48 -8.59 3.33
N CYS A 239 -16.68 -8.86 2.03
CA CYS A 239 -15.78 -9.71 1.23
C CYS A 239 -14.36 -9.15 1.16
N ASP A 240 -14.19 -7.85 0.90
CA ASP A 240 -12.89 -7.18 0.86
C ASP A 240 -12.18 -7.21 2.22
N TRP A 241 -12.93 -7.03 3.30
CA TRP A 241 -12.41 -7.17 4.66
C TRP A 241 -11.93 -8.59 4.94
N ALA A 242 -12.73 -9.60 4.59
CA ALA A 242 -12.36 -11.00 4.76
C ALA A 242 -11.12 -11.33 3.92
N ALA A 243 -11.06 -10.84 2.68
CA ALA A 243 -9.93 -11.01 1.77
C ALA A 243 -8.64 -10.41 2.33
N LEU A 244 -8.68 -9.19 2.90
CA LEU A 244 -7.53 -8.58 3.57
C LEU A 244 -7.04 -9.39 4.76
N ARG A 245 -7.97 -9.89 5.58
CA ARG A 245 -7.63 -10.73 6.73
C ARG A 245 -6.97 -12.04 6.31
N ALA A 246 -7.45 -12.64 5.22
CA ALA A 246 -6.87 -13.87 4.68
C ALA A 246 -5.52 -13.64 3.98
N ALA A 247 -5.33 -12.47 3.36
CA ALA A 247 -4.07 -12.11 2.69
C ALA A 247 -2.95 -11.73 3.67
N CYS A 248 -3.29 -11.23 4.86
CA CYS A 248 -2.34 -10.83 5.90
C CYS A 248 -2.69 -11.49 7.26
N PRO A 249 -2.58 -12.83 7.38
CA PRO A 249 -2.83 -13.53 8.62
C PRO A 249 -1.75 -13.12 9.65
N GLY A 250 -2.16 -12.55 10.78
CA GLY A 250 -1.25 -12.14 11.86
C GLY A 250 -1.02 -10.62 11.99
N ASP A 251 -1.51 -9.80 11.07
CA ASP A 251 -1.44 -8.33 11.24
C ASP A 251 -2.30 -7.92 12.47
N PRO A 252 -1.71 -7.27 13.49
CA PRO A 252 -2.39 -6.94 14.75
C PRO A 252 -3.60 -6.01 14.55
N ARG A 253 -3.68 -5.34 13.40
CA ARG A 253 -4.85 -4.54 12.98
C ARG A 253 -6.10 -5.39 12.76
N TRP A 254 -5.93 -6.65 12.37
CA TRP A 254 -7.02 -7.60 12.10
C TRP A 254 -7.25 -8.60 13.25
N ALA A 255 -6.30 -8.70 14.20
CA ALA A 255 -6.38 -9.60 15.34
C ALA A 255 -7.30 -9.09 16.47
N ARG A 256 -7.49 -7.77 16.60
CA ARG A 256 -8.32 -7.17 17.66
C ARG A 256 -9.68 -6.71 17.13
N ARG A 257 -10.71 -7.46 17.53
CA ARG A 257 -12.18 -7.21 17.50
C ARG A 257 -12.95 -7.90 16.36
N ILE A 258 -13.97 -8.63 16.81
CA ILE A 258 -14.99 -9.36 16.01
C ILE A 258 -15.90 -8.40 15.22
N LEU A 259 -15.83 -7.08 15.46
CA LEU A 259 -16.43 -6.07 14.59
C LEU A 259 -15.59 -4.76 14.70
N PRO A 260 -14.67 -4.47 13.78
CA PRO A 260 -14.00 -3.17 13.79
C PRO A 260 -15.01 -2.10 13.36
N LEU A 261 -14.96 -0.90 13.95
CA LEU A 261 -15.73 0.27 13.48
C LEU A 261 -15.36 0.69 12.04
N GLN A 262 -14.24 0.17 11.51
CA GLN A 262 -13.71 0.47 10.18
C GLN A 262 -14.61 -0.03 9.04
N PRO A 263 -15.01 -1.31 8.95
CA PRO A 263 -15.95 -1.80 7.93
C PRO A 263 -17.30 -1.09 7.96
N VAL A 264 -17.78 -0.67 9.14
CA VAL A 264 -19.02 0.11 9.27
C VAL A 264 -18.82 1.53 8.74
N ARG A 265 -17.67 2.16 9.03
CA ARG A 265 -17.31 3.48 8.52
C ARG A 265 -17.10 3.47 7.00
N THR A 266 -16.45 2.45 6.44
CA THR A 266 -16.33 2.28 4.98
C THR A 266 -17.65 1.91 4.34
N ALA A 267 -18.48 1.10 4.99
CA ALA A 267 -19.85 0.82 4.57
C ALA A 267 -20.70 2.09 4.51
N LEU A 268 -20.62 2.97 5.52
CA LEU A 268 -21.32 4.26 5.53
C LEU A 268 -20.86 5.18 4.40
N LEU A 269 -19.54 5.23 4.13
CA LEU A 269 -19.00 5.98 3.00
C LEU A 269 -19.44 5.39 1.65
N ALA A 270 -19.45 4.06 1.53
CA ALA A 270 -19.94 3.32 0.38
C ALA A 270 -21.43 3.58 0.13
N ILE A 271 -22.25 3.62 1.19
CA ILE A 271 -23.67 3.97 1.14
C ILE A 271 -23.87 5.41 0.69
N LEU A 272 -23.05 6.35 1.17
CA LEU A 272 -23.10 7.77 0.77
C LEU A 272 -22.77 7.99 -0.72
N LEU A 273 -22.08 7.04 -1.36
CA LEU A 273 -21.74 7.03 -2.78
C LEU A 273 -22.83 6.42 -3.68
N VAL A 274 -23.81 5.71 -3.10
CA VAL A 274 -24.94 5.09 -3.83
C VAL A 274 -25.76 6.10 -4.67
N PRO A 275 -26.05 7.33 -4.21
CA PRO A 275 -26.72 8.33 -5.05
C PRO A 275 -25.91 8.72 -6.30
N GLY A 276 -24.59 8.84 -6.17
CA GLY A 276 -23.69 9.09 -7.32
C GLY A 276 -23.67 7.92 -8.30
N TYR A 277 -23.90 6.70 -7.80
CA TYR A 277 -24.02 5.49 -8.60
C TYR A 277 -25.32 5.45 -9.41
N VAL A 278 -26.45 5.81 -8.81
CA VAL A 278 -27.73 5.91 -9.53
C VAL A 278 -27.60 6.90 -10.69
N VAL A 279 -26.90 8.02 -10.47
CA VAL A 279 -26.59 8.99 -11.53
C VAL A 279 -25.65 8.41 -12.59
N ALA A 280 -24.56 7.73 -12.19
CA ALA A 280 -23.62 7.11 -13.14
C ALA A 280 -24.24 5.98 -13.98
N PHE A 281 -25.12 5.17 -13.39
CA PHE A 281 -25.86 4.10 -14.05
C PHE A 281 -26.81 4.66 -15.12
N VAL A 282 -27.46 5.78 -14.84
CA VAL A 282 -28.32 6.49 -15.80
C VAL A 282 -27.51 7.12 -16.95
N VAL A 283 -26.25 7.51 -16.71
CA VAL A 283 -25.37 8.18 -17.69
C VAL A 283 -24.58 7.18 -18.57
N GLY A 284 -24.58 5.88 -18.26
CA GLY A 284 -24.08 4.80 -19.14
C GLY A 284 -22.89 3.98 -18.61
N LEU A 285 -22.41 3.02 -19.41
CA LEU A 285 -21.46 1.95 -19.00
C LEU A 285 -20.03 2.43 -18.64
N ALA A 286 -19.54 3.50 -19.26
CA ALA A 286 -18.18 4.02 -19.02
C ALA A 286 -17.97 4.61 -17.61
N PRO A 287 -18.86 5.47 -17.08
CA PRO A 287 -18.74 5.96 -15.70
C PRO A 287 -18.94 4.86 -14.64
N VAL A 288 -19.63 3.77 -14.97
CA VAL A 288 -19.78 2.59 -14.08
C VAL A 288 -18.43 1.90 -13.82
N PHE A 289 -17.56 1.82 -14.84
CA PHE A 289 -16.22 1.22 -14.71
C PHE A 289 -15.33 2.01 -13.74
N ILE A 290 -15.38 3.34 -13.83
CA ILE A 290 -14.65 4.27 -12.96
C ILE A 290 -15.22 4.26 -11.54
N ALA A 291 -16.55 4.19 -11.39
CA ALA A 291 -17.20 4.16 -10.09
C ALA A 291 -16.94 2.85 -9.32
N LEU A 292 -17.10 1.68 -9.98
CA LEU A 292 -16.80 0.37 -9.38
C LEU A 292 -15.32 0.23 -8.98
N PHE A 293 -14.44 0.80 -9.80
CA PHE A 293 -13.01 0.87 -9.55
C PHE A 293 -12.66 1.65 -8.27
N PHE A 294 -13.20 2.86 -8.12
CA PHE A 294 -12.98 3.68 -6.93
C PHE A 294 -13.66 3.09 -5.68
N PHE A 295 -14.74 2.34 -5.88
CA PHE A 295 -15.46 1.65 -4.81
C PHE A 295 -14.67 0.50 -4.18
N GLN A 296 -13.65 -0.07 -4.83
CA GLN A 296 -12.97 -1.28 -4.30
C GLN A 296 -11.59 -0.99 -3.75
N ALA A 297 -10.77 -0.27 -4.51
CA ALA A 297 -9.41 0.01 -4.07
C ALA A 297 -9.37 1.08 -2.97
N ALA A 298 -10.32 2.03 -2.97
CA ALA A 298 -10.35 3.08 -1.94
C ALA A 298 -10.77 2.56 -0.56
N PRO A 299 -11.79 1.68 -0.40
CA PRO A 299 -12.07 1.06 0.88
C PRO A 299 -10.93 0.18 1.37
N VAL A 300 -10.26 -0.56 0.49
CA VAL A 300 -9.06 -1.34 0.84
C VAL A 300 -7.94 -0.45 1.37
N ALA A 301 -7.65 0.67 0.70
CA ALA A 301 -6.66 1.65 1.14
C ALA A 301 -7.06 2.39 2.44
N CYS A 302 -8.35 2.70 2.61
CA CYS A 302 -8.90 3.26 3.84
C CYS A 302 -8.83 2.26 5.01
N MET A 303 -9.08 0.98 4.74
CA MET A 303 -8.99 -0.12 5.70
C MET A 303 -7.55 -0.35 6.18
N GLU A 304 -6.55 -0.10 5.33
CA GLU A 304 -5.14 -0.04 5.74
C GLU A 304 -4.75 1.23 6.53
N GLY A 305 -5.65 2.21 6.69
CA GLY A 305 -5.37 3.43 7.45
C GLY A 305 -4.39 4.38 6.76
N ARG A 306 -4.18 4.30 5.44
CA ARG A 306 -3.25 5.18 4.68
C ARG A 306 -3.78 6.62 4.42
N GLY A 307 -4.38 7.24 5.44
CA GLY A 307 -4.91 8.60 5.39
C GLY A 307 -6.42 8.71 5.09
N GLY A 308 -6.86 9.89 4.68
CA GLY A 308 -8.27 10.20 4.39
C GLY A 308 -8.77 9.66 3.04
N MET A 309 -10.07 9.77 2.78
CA MET A 309 -10.71 9.23 1.57
C MET A 309 -10.01 9.63 0.26
N TRP A 310 -9.55 10.88 0.16
CA TRP A 310 -8.87 11.42 -1.03
C TRP A 310 -7.45 10.90 -1.25
N SER A 311 -6.72 10.55 -0.18
CA SER A 311 -5.38 9.94 -0.33
C SER A 311 -5.54 8.48 -0.77
N SER A 312 -6.50 7.76 -0.19
CA SER A 312 -6.85 6.39 -0.58
C SER A 312 -7.27 6.28 -2.05
N LEU A 313 -8.09 7.22 -2.54
CA LEU A 313 -8.48 7.30 -3.96
C LEU A 313 -7.26 7.52 -4.87
N ARG A 314 -6.32 8.40 -4.47
CA ARG A 314 -5.10 8.67 -5.24
C ARG A 314 -4.15 7.48 -5.31
N ILE A 315 -3.92 6.80 -4.18
CA ILE A 315 -3.07 5.61 -4.09
C ILE A 315 -3.64 4.49 -4.97
N SER A 316 -4.95 4.26 -4.85
CA SER A 316 -5.69 3.29 -5.66
C SER A 316 -5.61 3.57 -7.16
N SER A 317 -5.81 4.84 -7.56
CA SER A 317 -5.73 5.26 -8.96
C SER A 317 -4.34 5.06 -9.56
N ARG A 318 -3.27 5.25 -8.77
CA ARG A 318 -1.89 5.02 -9.22
C ARG A 318 -1.58 3.53 -9.34
N ALA A 319 -1.81 2.77 -8.26
CA ALA A 319 -1.56 1.34 -8.21
C ALA A 319 -2.20 0.58 -9.38
N MET A 320 -3.41 0.98 -9.78
CA MET A 320 -4.10 0.30 -10.86
C MET A 320 -3.70 0.78 -12.26
N ARG A 321 -3.31 2.06 -12.43
CA ARG A 321 -2.73 2.53 -13.70
C ARG A 321 -1.43 1.80 -14.01
N ASP A 322 -0.66 1.54 -12.97
CA ASP A 322 0.61 0.82 -13.09
C ASP A 322 0.40 -0.70 -13.29
N ALA A 323 -0.75 -1.25 -12.88
CA ALA A 323 -1.05 -2.68 -13.01
C ALA A 323 -1.55 -3.14 -14.40
N GLY A 324 -1.94 -2.21 -15.28
CA GLY A 324 -2.31 -2.51 -16.68
C GLY A 324 -3.43 -3.55 -16.82
N GLY A 325 -3.16 -4.62 -17.60
CA GLY A 325 -4.17 -5.64 -17.95
C GLY A 325 -4.72 -6.44 -16.77
N VAL A 326 -3.99 -6.55 -15.66
CA VAL A 326 -4.45 -7.27 -14.46
C VAL A 326 -5.54 -6.48 -13.75
N ALA A 327 -5.40 -5.16 -13.69
CA ALA A 327 -6.44 -4.26 -13.20
C ALA A 327 -7.70 -4.36 -14.06
N ALA A 328 -7.56 -4.37 -15.39
CA ALA A 328 -8.69 -4.54 -16.31
C ALA A 328 -9.43 -5.86 -16.09
N LEU A 329 -8.70 -6.95 -15.84
CA LEU A 329 -9.28 -8.26 -15.53
C LEU A 329 -10.07 -8.23 -14.21
N CYS A 330 -9.53 -7.62 -13.15
CA CYS A 330 -10.25 -7.46 -11.88
C CYS A 330 -11.55 -6.68 -12.08
N VAL A 331 -11.51 -5.55 -12.79
CA VAL A 331 -12.71 -4.75 -13.05
C VAL A 331 -13.72 -5.50 -13.93
N THR A 332 -13.26 -6.25 -14.93
CA THR A 332 -14.14 -7.06 -15.79
C THR A 332 -14.85 -8.15 -14.98
N LEU A 333 -14.13 -8.81 -14.07
CA LEU A 333 -14.68 -9.84 -13.20
C LEU A 333 -15.73 -9.26 -12.24
N TRP A 334 -15.49 -8.05 -11.75
CA TRP A 334 -16.45 -7.31 -10.96
C TRP A 334 -17.66 -6.84 -11.76
N LEU A 335 -17.48 -6.37 -12.99
CA LEU A 335 -18.57 -5.98 -13.88
C LEU A 335 -19.47 -7.18 -14.22
N LEU A 336 -18.88 -8.34 -14.49
CA LEU A 336 -19.59 -9.60 -14.63
C LEU A 336 -20.34 -9.96 -13.35
N THR A 337 -19.68 -9.92 -12.19
CA THR A 337 -20.30 -10.23 -10.91
C THR A 337 -21.47 -9.29 -10.59
N TRP A 338 -21.38 -8.03 -10.99
CA TRP A 338 -22.35 -6.99 -10.66
C TRP A 338 -23.54 -6.98 -11.62
N ILE A 339 -23.32 -7.01 -12.95
CA ILE A 339 -24.39 -7.10 -13.96
C ILE A 339 -25.16 -8.42 -13.83
N LEU A 340 -24.43 -9.53 -13.70
CA LEU A 340 -25.02 -10.85 -13.63
C LEU A 340 -25.54 -11.17 -12.21
N GLY A 341 -24.95 -10.58 -11.16
CA GLY A 341 -25.37 -10.77 -9.76
C GLY A 341 -26.70 -10.12 -9.39
N VAL A 342 -27.09 -9.04 -10.09
CA VAL A 342 -28.41 -8.42 -9.94
C VAL A 342 -29.53 -9.34 -10.48
N THR A 343 -29.20 -10.24 -11.42
CA THR A 343 -30.17 -11.10 -12.11
C THR A 343 -30.08 -12.58 -11.72
N ILE A 344 -28.89 -13.06 -11.33
CA ILE A 344 -28.58 -14.47 -11.04
C ILE A 344 -27.72 -14.52 -9.77
N ILE A 345 -28.10 -15.35 -8.79
CA ILE A 345 -27.39 -15.47 -7.51
C ILE A 345 -26.00 -16.11 -7.68
N VAL A 346 -25.84 -17.02 -8.64
CA VAL A 346 -24.59 -17.80 -8.86
C VAL A 346 -23.34 -16.91 -9.06
N PRO A 347 -23.36 -15.86 -9.89
CA PRO A 347 -22.29 -14.87 -9.99
C PRO A 347 -21.83 -14.25 -8.67
N LEU A 348 -22.70 -14.11 -7.65
CA LEU A 348 -22.32 -13.55 -6.35
C LEU A 348 -21.30 -14.43 -5.62
N LEU A 349 -21.23 -15.74 -5.94
CA LEU A 349 -20.23 -16.65 -5.39
C LEU A 349 -18.82 -16.38 -5.92
N LEU A 350 -18.67 -15.59 -6.99
CA LEU A 350 -17.38 -15.12 -7.49
C LEU A 350 -16.88 -13.89 -6.73
N MET A 351 -17.73 -13.20 -5.93
CA MET A 351 -17.34 -12.01 -5.17
C MET A 351 -16.11 -12.25 -4.27
N PRO A 352 -16.01 -13.34 -3.49
CA PRO A 352 -14.85 -13.55 -2.63
C PRO A 352 -13.55 -13.69 -3.42
N VAL A 353 -13.60 -14.36 -4.58
CA VAL A 353 -12.45 -14.53 -5.47
C VAL A 353 -12.07 -13.19 -6.12
N ALA A 354 -13.06 -12.42 -6.55
CA ALA A 354 -12.87 -11.07 -7.10
C ALA A 354 -12.24 -10.12 -6.06
N SER A 355 -12.75 -10.13 -4.83
CA SER A 355 -12.21 -9.38 -3.69
C SER A 355 -10.78 -9.79 -3.39
N LEU A 356 -10.48 -11.09 -3.34
CA LEU A 356 -9.12 -11.59 -3.15
C LEU A 356 -8.21 -11.07 -4.26
N MET A 357 -8.58 -11.21 -5.54
CA MET A 357 -7.78 -10.68 -6.65
C MET A 357 -7.49 -9.17 -6.50
N THR A 358 -8.51 -8.37 -6.20
CA THR A 358 -8.34 -6.92 -6.03
C THR A 358 -7.41 -6.60 -4.85
N VAL A 359 -7.58 -7.27 -3.71
CA VAL A 359 -6.73 -7.10 -2.53
C VAL A 359 -5.30 -7.54 -2.80
N GLY A 360 -5.09 -8.70 -3.42
CA GLY A 360 -3.75 -9.19 -3.73
C GLY A 360 -3.03 -8.29 -4.75
N LEU A 361 -3.75 -7.78 -5.75
CA LEU A 361 -3.20 -6.78 -6.67
C LEU A 361 -2.83 -5.49 -5.93
N TYR A 362 -3.70 -5.01 -5.05
CA TYR A 362 -3.45 -3.81 -4.25
C TYR A 362 -2.21 -3.96 -3.36
N LEU A 363 -2.11 -5.07 -2.61
CA LEU A 363 -1.00 -5.33 -1.69
C LEU A 363 0.33 -5.45 -2.46
N THR A 364 0.34 -6.19 -3.56
CA THR A 364 1.54 -6.32 -4.41
C THR A 364 2.00 -4.98 -4.99
N MET A 365 1.07 -4.16 -5.50
CA MET A 365 1.39 -2.84 -6.05
C MET A 365 1.80 -1.82 -4.98
N THR A 366 1.40 -2.04 -3.72
CA THR A 366 1.79 -1.19 -2.58
C THR A 366 2.97 -1.75 -1.79
N GLY A 367 3.60 -2.81 -2.28
CA GLY A 367 4.82 -3.39 -1.72
C GLY A 367 4.62 -4.29 -0.49
N ARG A 368 3.39 -4.74 -0.21
CA ARG A 368 3.09 -5.70 0.87
C ARG A 368 3.04 -7.13 0.32
N PRO A 369 3.69 -8.10 0.98
CA PRO A 369 3.58 -9.49 0.59
C PRO A 369 2.18 -10.04 0.87
N ILE A 370 1.73 -10.94 0.00
CA ILE A 370 0.51 -11.74 0.17
C ILE A 370 0.90 -13.13 0.68
N ALA A 371 0.14 -13.67 1.63
CA ALA A 371 0.38 -14.97 2.27
C ALA A 371 0.10 -16.20 1.38
#